data_AF-A0A3L7J0Y5-F1
#
_entry.id   AF-A0A3L7J0Y5-F1
#
_cell.length_a   1.000
_cell.length_b   1.000
_cell.length_c   1.000
_cell.angle_alpha   90.00
_cell.angle_beta   90.00
_cell.angle_gamma   90.00
#
_symmetry.space_group_name_H-M   'P 1'
#
loop_
_entity.id
_entity.type
_entity.pdbx_description
1 polymer ?
#
loop_
_entity_poly.entity_id
_entity_poly.type
_entity_poly.pdbx_seq_one_letter_code
_entity_poly.pdbx_strand_id
1 'polypeptide(L)'
;MLELRDYLQLSRSAAEAQWREVLQRSSVPAGARQVDFAPIETLLCFGLGLIGHRSKRGNINISERDPVALKLASLVKRTPASLAAKLANLDGRRPNSARHERALWVALTNDLFHFGHLYATVIDAARLVGIDENQLPDFLDLPDTPLHAVVEADRISTDELRDSIEDEIRDWMNLNPGVDTVETERAMLGSARVGQQQFARKVLSNAGFACVFCGLSFKAMGLPSARMLVASHIKPWKNSIGSERIDPLNGLAACPTHDAAFDAFLITVLPDLSVVVTRELKKAIAGDAAIERNFGQEGLVRSLRIRARELAPGERYLSWHRKISLGREVA
;
A
#
# COMPACT_ATOMS: atom_id res chain seq x y z
N MET A 1 16.56 3.86 27.73
CA MET A 1 16.03 2.83 26.82
C MET A 1 14.74 3.38 26.25
N LEU A 2 14.48 3.24 24.94
CA LEU A 2 13.27 3.78 24.31
C LEU A 2 12.08 2.86 24.61
N GLU A 3 10.96 3.47 24.99
CA GLU A 3 9.68 2.83 25.25
C GLU A 3 8.71 3.04 24.08
N LEU A 4 7.63 2.25 24.01
CA LEU A 4 6.65 2.35 22.92
C LEU A 4 6.03 3.76 22.79
N ARG A 5 5.82 4.45 23.92
CA ARG A 5 5.29 5.82 23.96
C ARG A 5 6.20 6.83 23.27
N ASP A 6 7.51 6.59 23.24
CA ASP A 6 8.49 7.51 22.64
C ASP A 6 8.33 7.57 21.11
N TYR A 7 7.67 6.56 20.53
CA TYR A 7 7.28 6.50 19.12
C TYR A 7 5.82 6.93 18.93
N LEU A 8 4.89 6.36 19.70
CA LEU A 8 3.45 6.54 19.48
C LEU A 8 2.89 7.89 19.98
N GLN A 9 3.62 8.60 20.83
CA GLN A 9 3.24 9.91 21.36
C GLN A 9 4.30 10.97 21.02
N LEU A 10 4.99 10.79 19.89
CA LEU A 10 6.05 11.69 19.46
C LEU A 10 5.52 13.11 19.26
N SER A 11 5.96 14.04 20.11
CA SER A 11 5.61 15.45 19.96
C SER A 11 6.47 16.13 18.90
N ARG A 12 5.98 17.25 18.36
CA ARG A 12 6.74 18.08 17.41
C ARG A 12 8.10 18.53 17.98
N SER A 13 8.13 19.00 19.23
CA SER A 13 9.37 19.44 19.87
C SER A 13 10.38 18.31 20.07
N ALA A 14 9.91 17.10 20.40
CA ALA A 14 10.76 15.92 20.49
C ALA A 14 11.29 15.50 19.11
N ALA A 15 10.46 15.55 18.07
CA ALA A 15 10.87 15.28 16.69
C ALA A 15 11.93 16.29 16.20
N GLU A 16 11.76 17.58 16.49
CA GLU A 16 12.76 18.60 16.15
C GLU A 16 14.10 18.36 16.87
N ALA A 17 14.06 18.01 18.16
CA ALA A 17 15.26 17.69 18.92
C ALA A 17 16.01 16.50 18.31
N GLN A 18 15.28 15.44 17.93
CA GLN A 18 15.86 14.28 17.25
C GLN A 18 16.44 14.65 15.89
N TRP A 19 15.78 15.50 15.09
CA TRP A 19 16.35 15.96 13.82
C TRP A 19 17.64 16.76 14.02
N ARG A 20 17.69 17.68 15.00
CA ARG A 20 18.92 18.43 15.33
C ARG A 20 20.06 17.49 15.69
N GLU A 21 19.78 16.44 16.48
CA GLU A 21 20.77 15.41 16.80
C GLU A 21 21.23 14.66 15.55
N VAL A 22 20.31 14.21 14.69
CA VAL A 22 20.62 13.49 13.44
C VAL A 22 21.50 14.33 12.52
N LEU A 23 21.22 15.62 12.37
CA LEU A 23 21.99 16.53 11.53
C LEU A 23 23.41 16.78 12.05
N GLN A 24 23.65 16.60 13.35
CA GLN A 24 24.97 16.71 13.97
C GLN A 24 25.79 15.41 13.86
N ARG A 25 25.19 14.30 13.40
CA ARG A 25 25.91 13.02 13.29
C ARG A 25 26.96 13.06 12.17
N SER A 26 28.13 12.53 12.47
CA SER A 26 29.15 12.21 11.49
C SER A 26 28.89 10.83 10.87
N SER A 27 29.30 10.63 9.62
CA SER A 27 29.27 9.30 8.99
C SER A 27 30.14 8.33 9.79
N VAL A 28 29.56 7.22 10.23
CA VAL A 28 30.26 6.22 11.04
C VAL A 28 31.21 5.40 10.13
N PRO A 29 32.51 5.27 10.47
CA PRO A 29 33.45 4.44 9.72
C PRO A 29 33.02 2.96 9.67
N ALA A 30 33.42 2.24 8.63
CA ALA A 30 33.15 0.81 8.50
C ALA A 30 33.68 0.04 9.74
N GLY A 31 32.80 -0.70 10.42
CA GLY A 31 33.13 -1.51 11.60
C GLY A 31 32.95 -0.82 12.96
N ALA A 32 32.63 0.48 13.01
CA ALA A 32 32.31 1.16 14.27
C ALA A 32 30.83 0.98 14.66
N ARG A 33 30.56 0.93 15.97
CA ARG A 33 29.20 0.77 16.51
C ARG A 33 28.38 2.02 16.20
N GLN A 34 27.38 1.87 15.34
CA GLN A 34 26.45 2.93 15.01
C GLN A 34 25.53 3.22 16.21
N VAL A 35 25.14 4.49 16.39
CA VAL A 35 24.11 4.86 17.36
C VAL A 35 22.77 4.21 17.03
N ASP A 36 21.99 3.93 18.07
CA ASP A 36 20.66 3.35 17.93
C ASP A 36 19.75 4.25 17.07
N PHE A 37 18.75 3.64 16.44
CA PHE A 37 17.76 4.38 15.66
C PHE A 37 16.92 5.26 16.58
N ALA A 38 16.83 6.55 16.24
CA ALA A 38 15.89 7.46 16.88
C ALA A 38 14.44 7.12 16.47
N PRO A 39 13.44 7.51 17.27
CA PRO A 39 12.03 7.38 16.89
C PRO A 39 11.69 7.93 15.51
N ILE A 40 12.19 9.13 15.13
CA ILE A 40 11.96 9.69 13.79
C ILE A 40 12.49 8.77 12.67
N GLU A 41 13.69 8.21 12.84
CA GLU A 41 14.30 7.32 11.84
C GLU A 41 13.50 6.02 11.74
N THR A 42 13.01 5.51 12.87
CA THR A 42 12.19 4.30 12.95
C THR A 42 10.83 4.48 12.28
N LEU A 43 10.15 5.61 12.51
CA LEU A 43 8.88 5.95 11.86
C LEU A 43 9.05 6.14 10.35
N LEU A 44 10.15 6.78 9.92
CA LEU A 44 10.47 6.91 8.50
C LEU A 44 10.78 5.54 7.85
N CYS A 45 11.47 4.64 8.57
CA CYS A 45 11.66 3.25 8.12
C CYS A 45 10.32 2.52 7.95
N PHE A 46 9.37 2.67 8.88
CA PHE A 46 8.03 2.12 8.70
C PHE A 46 7.34 2.72 7.45
N GLY A 47 7.45 4.03 7.25
CA GLY A 47 6.94 4.72 6.05
C GLY A 47 7.55 4.16 4.74
N LEU A 48 8.87 3.89 4.71
CA LEU A 48 9.50 3.21 3.57
C LEU A 48 8.87 1.84 3.31
N GLY A 49 8.45 1.14 4.36
CA GLY A 49 7.71 -0.11 4.26
C GLY A 49 6.38 0.03 3.50
N LEU A 50 5.69 1.16 3.59
CA LEU A 50 4.43 1.40 2.88
C LEU A 50 4.60 1.64 1.37
N ILE A 51 5.76 2.15 0.93
CA ILE A 51 6.08 2.34 -0.50
C ILE A 51 6.94 1.20 -1.09
N GLY A 52 7.36 0.26 -0.24
CA GLY A 52 8.17 -0.88 -0.62
C GLY A 52 7.41 -2.00 -1.32
N HIS A 53 7.81 -3.24 -1.03
CA HIS A 53 7.18 -4.44 -1.56
C HIS A 53 7.12 -5.56 -0.51
N ARG A 54 5.99 -6.26 -0.47
CA ARG A 54 5.82 -7.52 0.23
C ARG A 54 6.42 -8.64 -0.61
N SER A 55 7.31 -9.42 -0.03
CA SER A 55 7.88 -10.60 -0.67
C SER A 55 6.87 -11.76 -0.68
N LYS A 56 7.15 -12.81 -1.48
CA LYS A 56 6.35 -14.06 -1.46
C LYS A 56 6.32 -14.76 -0.10
N ARG A 57 7.33 -14.52 0.75
CA ARG A 57 7.39 -15.04 2.14
C ARG A 57 6.72 -14.11 3.16
N GLY A 58 6.07 -13.06 2.67
CA GLY A 58 5.34 -12.09 3.47
C GLY A 58 6.16 -11.02 4.17
N ASN A 59 7.48 -11.01 4.02
CA ASN A 59 8.35 -9.95 4.54
C ASN A 59 8.12 -8.63 3.81
N ILE A 60 8.13 -7.51 4.54
CA ILE A 60 8.13 -6.17 3.96
C ILE A 60 9.56 -5.71 3.68
N ASN A 61 9.81 -5.25 2.45
CA ASN A 61 11.14 -4.89 1.99
C ASN A 61 11.13 -3.56 1.23
N ILE A 62 12.26 -2.87 1.25
CA ILE A 62 12.54 -1.71 0.42
C ILE A 62 13.86 -1.96 -0.32
N SER A 63 13.95 -1.55 -1.59
CA SER A 63 15.18 -1.70 -2.37
C SER A 63 16.24 -0.74 -1.85
N GLU A 64 17.48 -1.21 -1.68
CA GLU A 64 18.62 -0.35 -1.34
C GLU A 64 18.96 0.66 -2.45
N ARG A 65 18.44 0.44 -3.66
CA ARG A 65 18.56 1.35 -4.80
C ARG A 65 17.33 2.25 -4.98
N ASP A 66 16.34 2.13 -4.10
CA ASP A 66 15.16 2.99 -4.14
C ASP A 66 15.59 4.46 -3.94
N PRO A 67 15.19 5.40 -4.81
CA PRO A 67 15.61 6.79 -4.72
C PRO A 67 15.25 7.46 -3.39
N VAL A 68 14.09 7.12 -2.81
CA VAL A 68 13.65 7.65 -1.52
C VAL A 68 14.50 7.07 -0.41
N ALA A 69 14.74 5.76 -0.43
CA ALA A 69 15.60 5.11 0.57
C ALA A 69 17.04 5.65 0.53
N LEU A 70 17.60 5.87 -0.66
CA LEU A 70 18.93 6.46 -0.85
C LEU A 70 19.03 7.88 -0.27
N LYS A 71 18.04 8.72 -0.59
CA LYS A 71 17.99 10.10 -0.10
C LYS A 71 17.81 10.16 1.42
N LEU A 72 16.88 9.37 1.96
CA LEU A 72 16.68 9.27 3.40
C LEU A 72 17.93 8.76 4.12
N ALA A 73 18.58 7.71 3.61
CA ALA A 73 19.80 7.16 4.18
C ALA A 73 20.92 8.20 4.25
N SER A 74 21.11 8.97 3.18
CA SER A 74 22.07 10.08 3.14
C SER A 74 21.76 11.16 4.19
N LEU A 75 20.48 11.53 4.32
CA LEU A 75 20.03 12.53 5.28
C LEU A 75 20.28 12.08 6.73
N VAL A 76 19.91 10.85 7.07
CA VAL A 76 20.04 10.32 8.44
C VAL A 76 21.42 9.73 8.75
N LYS A 77 22.39 9.90 7.84
CA LYS A 77 23.78 9.42 7.99
C LYS A 77 23.86 7.89 8.21
N ARG A 78 23.03 7.14 7.49
CA ARG A 78 23.01 5.67 7.48
C ARG A 78 23.19 5.12 6.07
N THR A 79 23.43 3.82 5.95
CA THR A 79 23.39 3.13 4.66
C THR A 79 21.96 2.72 4.33
N PRO A 80 21.59 2.61 3.03
CA PRO A 80 20.29 2.05 2.62
C PRO A 80 20.06 0.64 3.20
N ALA A 81 21.10 -0.19 3.25
CA ALA A 81 21.08 -1.51 3.88
C ALA A 81 20.69 -1.45 5.37
N SER A 82 21.16 -0.44 6.11
CA SER A 82 20.80 -0.23 7.52
C SER A 82 19.31 0.09 7.67
N LEU A 83 18.75 0.94 6.79
CA LEU A 83 17.32 1.24 6.79
C LEU A 83 16.47 0.00 6.43
N ALA A 84 16.89 -0.76 5.42
CA ALA A 84 16.22 -2.00 5.03
C ALA A 84 16.27 -3.06 6.16
N ALA A 85 17.41 -3.18 6.84
CA ALA A 85 17.56 -4.05 8.00
C ALA A 85 16.68 -3.61 9.17
N LYS A 86 16.59 -2.29 9.44
CA LYS A 86 15.70 -1.73 10.46
C LYS A 86 14.24 -2.03 10.16
N LEU A 87 13.81 -1.84 8.92
CA LEU A 87 12.46 -2.20 8.47
C LEU A 87 12.18 -3.70 8.66
N ALA A 88 13.13 -4.56 8.29
CA ALA A 88 12.99 -6.00 8.46
C ALA A 88 12.96 -6.45 9.94
N ASN A 89 13.55 -5.69 10.85
CA ASN A 89 13.43 -5.91 12.29
C ASN A 89 12.08 -5.40 12.82
N LEU A 90 11.60 -4.25 12.34
CA LEU A 90 10.27 -3.72 12.67
C LEU A 90 9.15 -4.67 12.27
N ASP A 91 9.21 -5.28 11.08
CA ASP A 91 8.25 -6.30 10.61
C ASP A 91 8.05 -7.46 11.61
N GLY A 92 8.94 -7.61 12.61
CA GLY A 92 8.70 -8.38 13.83
C GLY A 92 8.79 -9.89 13.65
N ARG A 93 8.85 -10.37 12.40
CA ARG A 93 8.98 -11.77 11.99
C ARG A 93 10.38 -12.35 12.23
N ARG A 94 11.39 -11.54 12.53
CA ARG A 94 12.75 -12.02 12.87
C ARG A 94 12.80 -12.51 14.32
N PRO A 95 13.40 -13.68 14.61
CA PRO A 95 13.45 -14.26 15.96
C PRO A 95 14.09 -13.35 17.02
N ASN A 96 15.06 -12.52 16.61
CA ASN A 96 15.82 -11.63 17.49
C ASN A 96 15.34 -10.17 17.46
N SER A 97 14.14 -9.89 16.93
CA SER A 97 13.59 -8.53 16.94
C SER A 97 13.38 -8.10 18.40
N ALA A 98 13.78 -6.88 18.76
CA ALA A 98 13.59 -6.41 20.12
C ALA A 98 12.09 -6.37 20.45
N ARG A 99 11.70 -6.74 21.67
CA ARG A 99 10.27 -6.84 22.10
C ARG A 99 9.43 -5.62 21.70
N HIS A 100 10.00 -4.42 21.82
CA HIS A 100 9.30 -3.18 21.50
C HIS A 100 9.11 -2.92 19.99
N GLU A 101 9.95 -3.49 19.12
CA GLU A 101 9.82 -3.32 17.65
C GLU A 101 8.58 -4.03 17.13
N ARG A 102 8.33 -5.26 17.60
CA ARG A 102 7.15 -6.02 17.23
C ARG A 102 5.86 -5.35 17.73
N ALA A 103 5.85 -4.90 18.98
CA ALA A 103 4.72 -4.16 19.53
C ALA A 103 4.45 -2.85 18.77
N LEU A 104 5.51 -2.12 18.41
CA LEU A 104 5.42 -0.92 17.59
C LEU A 104 4.83 -1.21 16.21
N TRP A 105 5.29 -2.26 15.53
CA TRP A 105 4.76 -2.66 14.24
C TRP A 105 3.26 -2.99 14.29
N VAL A 106 2.85 -3.78 15.29
CA VAL A 106 1.43 -4.09 15.49
C VAL A 106 0.62 -2.82 15.73
N ALA A 107 1.12 -1.89 16.56
CA ALA A 107 0.44 -0.62 16.82
C ALA A 107 0.30 0.24 15.56
N LEU A 108 1.39 0.44 14.80
CA LEU A 108 1.39 1.26 13.59
C LEU A 108 0.54 0.65 12.46
N THR A 109 0.57 -0.67 12.29
CA THR A 109 -0.24 -1.34 11.26
C THR A 109 -1.72 -1.41 11.61
N ASN A 110 -2.09 -1.41 12.90
CA ASN A 110 -3.49 -1.37 13.32
C ASN A 110 -4.12 0.01 13.20
N ASP A 111 -3.31 1.08 13.28
CA ASP A 111 -3.78 2.46 13.18
C ASP A 111 -2.90 3.28 12.24
N LEU A 112 -3.10 3.06 10.93
CA LEU A 112 -2.40 3.80 9.89
C LEU A 112 -2.79 5.29 9.84
N PHE A 113 -3.97 5.64 10.38
CA PHE A 113 -4.38 7.03 10.52
C PHE A 113 -3.50 7.74 11.55
N HIS A 114 -3.33 7.14 12.74
CA HIS A 114 -2.40 7.64 13.74
C HIS A 114 -0.95 7.67 13.23
N PHE A 115 -0.51 6.62 12.52
CA PHE A 115 0.80 6.65 11.87
C PHE A 115 0.94 7.83 10.89
N GLY A 116 -0.10 8.14 10.10
CA GLY A 116 -0.11 9.31 9.22
C GLY A 116 0.14 10.62 9.96
N HIS A 117 -0.48 10.79 11.14
CA HIS A 117 -0.24 11.95 12.01
C HIS A 117 1.19 12.00 12.57
N LEU A 118 1.73 10.85 13.00
CA LEU A 118 3.11 10.76 13.45
C LEU A 118 4.08 11.10 12.32
N TYR A 119 3.86 10.57 11.11
CA TYR A 119 4.66 10.86 9.94
C TYR A 119 4.62 12.34 9.58
N ALA A 120 3.43 12.96 9.52
CA ALA A 120 3.29 14.39 9.28
C ALA A 120 4.05 15.22 10.33
N THR A 121 3.98 14.83 11.61
CA THR A 121 4.74 15.46 12.70
C THR A 121 6.25 15.37 12.45
N VAL A 122 6.76 14.24 11.96
CA VAL A 122 8.18 14.06 11.61
C VAL A 122 8.59 14.97 10.44
N ILE A 123 7.77 15.05 9.38
CA ILE A 123 8.02 15.92 8.22
C ILE A 123 7.98 17.39 8.62
N ASP A 124 6.95 17.83 9.35
CA ASP A 124 6.82 19.22 9.81
C ASP A 124 7.98 19.65 10.71
N ALA A 125 8.43 18.77 11.60
CA ALA A 125 9.60 19.01 12.42
C ALA A 125 10.89 19.11 11.58
N ALA A 126 11.01 18.31 10.50
CA ALA A 126 12.14 18.39 9.57
C ALA A 126 12.19 19.77 8.90
N ARG A 127 11.04 20.26 8.43
CA ARG A 127 10.91 21.59 7.80
C ARG A 127 11.33 22.70 8.77
N LEU A 128 10.93 22.63 10.03
CA LEU A 128 11.29 23.62 11.05
C LEU A 128 12.79 23.70 11.34
N VAL A 129 13.53 22.60 11.19
CA VAL A 129 14.98 22.59 11.38
C VAL A 129 15.77 22.86 10.09
N GLY A 130 15.07 23.23 9.01
CA GLY A 130 15.67 23.63 7.74
C GLY A 130 15.91 22.49 6.74
N ILE A 131 15.31 21.31 6.94
CA ILE A 131 15.34 20.22 5.95
C ILE A 131 14.23 20.46 4.94
N ASP A 132 14.59 20.76 3.69
CA ASP A 132 13.62 21.06 2.64
C ASP A 132 13.01 19.81 1.96
N GLU A 133 12.04 20.03 1.06
CA GLU A 133 11.38 18.98 0.26
C GLU A 133 12.37 18.21 -0.64
N ASN A 134 13.44 18.86 -1.09
CA ASN A 134 14.47 18.22 -1.88
C ASN A 134 15.32 17.29 -1.02
N GLN A 135 15.52 17.56 0.26
CA GLN A 135 16.30 16.72 1.16
C GLN A 135 15.47 15.58 1.75
N LEU A 136 14.22 15.85 2.12
CA LEU A 136 13.28 14.85 2.63
C LEU A 136 11.92 15.10 1.98
N PRO A 137 11.60 14.46 0.84
CA PRO A 137 10.29 14.61 0.24
C PRO A 137 9.22 13.91 1.08
N ASP A 138 7.97 14.38 1.02
CA ASP A 138 6.81 13.58 1.46
C ASP A 138 6.59 12.43 0.48
N PHE A 139 7.27 11.33 0.73
CA PHE A 139 7.20 10.14 -0.12
C PHE A 139 5.92 9.31 0.08
N LEU A 140 5.05 9.69 1.02
CA LEU A 140 3.73 9.10 1.20
C LEU A 140 2.64 9.92 0.49
N ASP A 141 2.97 11.12 0.02
CA ASP A 141 2.06 12.06 -0.62
C ASP A 141 0.82 12.35 0.26
N LEU A 142 0.99 12.54 1.57
CA LEU A 142 -0.13 12.66 2.52
C LEU A 142 -1.12 13.79 2.19
N PRO A 143 -0.70 14.97 1.69
CA PRO A 143 -1.64 16.02 1.28
C PRO A 143 -2.59 15.59 0.16
N ASP A 144 -2.07 14.84 -0.83
CA ASP A 144 -2.83 14.43 -2.02
C ASP A 144 -3.56 13.09 -1.79
N THR A 145 -2.94 12.19 -1.03
CA THR A 145 -3.38 10.83 -0.76
C THR A 145 -3.08 10.46 0.70
N PRO A 146 -3.89 10.96 1.65
CA PRO A 146 -3.82 10.53 3.03
C PRO A 146 -3.87 9.00 3.13
N LEU A 147 -3.02 8.41 3.98
CA LEU A 147 -2.93 6.95 4.12
C LEU A 147 -4.28 6.30 4.43
N HIS A 148 -5.13 6.94 5.24
CA HIS A 148 -6.45 6.39 5.54
C HIS A 148 -7.33 6.28 4.30
N ALA A 149 -7.17 7.18 3.31
CA ALA A 149 -7.93 7.10 2.09
C ALA A 149 -7.47 5.91 1.23
N VAL A 150 -6.19 5.52 1.28
CA VAL A 150 -5.70 4.29 0.65
C VAL A 150 -6.27 3.05 1.35
N VAL A 151 -6.37 3.08 2.68
CA VAL A 151 -6.99 2.02 3.47
C VAL A 151 -8.48 1.88 3.13
N GLU A 152 -9.20 2.98 2.98
CA GLU A 152 -10.62 2.99 2.60
C GLU A 152 -10.86 2.47 1.16
N ALA A 153 -9.87 2.63 0.26
CA ALA A 153 -9.94 2.12 -1.11
C ALA A 153 -9.73 0.60 -1.20
N ASP A 154 -9.19 -0.02 -0.15
CA ASP A 154 -9.08 -1.47 0.01
C ASP A 154 -10.39 -2.02 0.61
N ARG A 155 -10.97 -3.03 -0.04
CA ARG A 155 -12.21 -3.68 0.40
C ARG A 155 -11.99 -5.00 1.11
N ILE A 156 -10.73 -5.42 1.30
CA ILE A 156 -10.43 -6.68 1.98
C ILE A 156 -10.65 -6.53 3.49
N SER A 157 -11.54 -7.35 4.04
CA SER A 157 -11.79 -7.36 5.48
C SER A 157 -10.60 -7.91 6.28
N THR A 158 -10.54 -7.59 7.57
CA THR A 158 -9.48 -8.13 8.44
C THR A 158 -9.55 -9.66 8.53
N ASP A 159 -10.74 -10.24 8.45
CA ASP A 159 -10.94 -11.70 8.49
C ASP A 159 -10.47 -12.33 7.18
N GLU A 160 -10.86 -11.79 6.01
CA GLU A 160 -10.35 -12.28 4.72
C GLU A 160 -8.83 -12.17 4.59
N LEU A 161 -8.24 -11.14 5.21
CA LEU A 161 -6.79 -10.97 5.26
C LEU A 161 -6.14 -11.99 6.21
N ARG A 162 -6.75 -12.27 7.36
CA ARG A 162 -6.28 -13.29 8.31
C ARG A 162 -6.31 -14.68 7.67
N ASP A 163 -7.44 -15.05 7.06
CA ASP A 163 -7.61 -16.32 6.36
C ASP A 163 -6.54 -16.48 5.27
N SER A 164 -6.19 -15.38 4.59
CA SER A 164 -5.20 -15.38 3.51
C SER A 164 -3.77 -15.74 3.94
N ILE A 165 -3.45 -15.65 5.23
CA ILE A 165 -2.12 -15.86 5.79
C ILE A 165 -2.04 -17.03 6.77
N GLU A 166 -3.10 -17.82 6.96
CA GLU A 166 -3.10 -18.95 7.90
C GLU A 166 -1.99 -19.96 7.62
N ASP A 167 -1.81 -20.34 6.35
CA ASP A 167 -0.74 -21.25 5.95
C ASP A 167 0.65 -20.61 6.15
N GLU A 168 0.80 -19.31 5.89
CA GLU A 168 2.06 -18.60 6.17
C GLU A 168 2.39 -18.62 7.67
N ILE A 169 1.39 -18.42 8.53
CA ILE A 169 1.53 -18.47 10.00
C ILE A 169 1.95 -19.88 10.42
N ARG A 170 1.27 -20.91 9.91
CA ARG A 170 1.58 -22.32 10.22
C ARG A 170 3.01 -22.69 9.83
N ASP A 171 3.43 -22.32 8.63
CA ASP A 171 4.78 -22.58 8.14
C ASP A 171 5.83 -21.85 9.00
N TRP A 172 5.55 -20.60 9.37
CA TRP A 172 6.46 -19.83 10.23
C TRP A 172 6.60 -20.46 11.62
N MET A 173 5.50 -20.90 12.22
CA MET A 173 5.49 -21.57 13.53
C MET A 173 6.28 -22.88 13.51
N ASN A 174 6.16 -23.67 12.43
CA ASN A 174 6.93 -24.91 12.26
C ASN A 174 8.45 -24.65 12.18
N LEU A 175 8.85 -23.53 11.59
CA LEU A 175 10.26 -23.13 11.48
C LEU A 175 10.82 -22.49 12.75
N ASN A 176 9.96 -22.02 13.66
CA ASN A 176 10.35 -21.28 14.88
C ASN A 176 9.67 -21.86 16.13
N PRO A 177 9.96 -23.12 16.50
CA PRO A 177 9.34 -23.74 17.65
C PRO A 177 9.68 -22.98 18.95
N GLY A 178 8.68 -22.74 19.80
CA GLY A 178 8.86 -22.11 21.12
C GLY A 178 8.82 -20.58 21.17
N VAL A 179 8.51 -19.90 20.05
CA VAL A 179 8.29 -18.45 20.03
C VAL A 179 6.84 -18.11 20.37
N ASP A 180 6.63 -17.01 21.11
CA ASP A 180 5.30 -16.46 21.43
C ASP A 180 4.43 -16.26 20.16
N THR A 181 3.24 -16.85 20.18
CA THR A 181 2.42 -17.07 19.00
C THR A 181 1.51 -15.89 18.69
N VAL A 182 0.93 -15.23 19.71
CA VAL A 182 -0.13 -14.23 19.49
C VAL A 182 0.42 -12.91 18.96
N GLU A 183 1.51 -12.39 19.54
CA GLU A 183 2.12 -11.15 19.04
C GLU A 183 2.73 -11.34 17.64
N THR A 184 3.24 -12.54 17.36
CA THR A 184 3.81 -12.86 16.05
C THR A 184 2.73 -12.96 14.98
N GLU A 185 1.61 -13.63 15.27
CA GLU A 185 0.44 -13.67 14.38
C GLU A 185 -0.08 -12.26 14.07
N ARG A 186 -0.20 -11.40 15.11
CA ARG A 186 -0.59 -10.00 14.93
C ARG A 186 0.39 -9.22 14.06
N ALA A 187 1.69 -9.43 14.25
CA ALA A 187 2.70 -8.80 13.41
C ALA A 187 2.62 -9.27 11.96
N MET A 188 2.42 -10.57 11.74
CA MET A 188 2.25 -11.16 10.41
C MET A 188 1.01 -10.62 9.70
N LEU A 189 -0.11 -10.45 10.41
CA LEU A 189 -1.31 -9.79 9.92
C LEU A 189 -1.04 -8.32 9.58
N GLY A 190 -0.25 -7.62 10.41
CA GLY A 190 0.26 -6.28 10.10
C GLY A 190 1.01 -6.21 8.77
N SER A 191 1.92 -7.17 8.51
CA SER A 191 2.65 -7.25 7.22
C SER A 191 1.73 -7.54 6.05
N ALA A 192 0.69 -8.38 6.25
CA ALA A 192 -0.31 -8.64 5.24
C ALA A 192 -1.08 -7.35 4.89
N ARG A 193 -1.44 -6.56 5.91
CA ARG A 193 -2.14 -5.27 5.75
C ARG A 193 -1.27 -4.27 5.01
N VAL A 194 0.01 -4.13 5.39
CA VAL A 194 0.98 -3.29 4.65
C VAL A 194 1.08 -3.73 3.19
N GLY A 195 1.12 -5.04 2.92
CA GLY A 195 1.12 -5.57 1.55
C GLY A 195 -0.12 -5.19 0.75
N GLN A 196 -1.31 -5.20 1.38
CA GLN A 196 -2.54 -4.72 0.74
C GLN A 196 -2.50 -3.22 0.45
N GLN A 197 -1.99 -2.42 1.39
CA GLN A 197 -1.83 -0.98 1.18
C GLN A 197 -0.85 -0.67 0.05
N GLN A 198 0.24 -1.43 -0.06
CA GLN A 198 1.17 -1.34 -1.19
C GLN A 198 0.49 -1.68 -2.52
N PHE A 199 -0.35 -2.73 -2.55
CA PHE A 199 -1.15 -3.08 -3.73
C PHE A 199 -2.09 -1.94 -4.11
N ALA A 200 -2.93 -1.48 -3.18
CA ALA A 200 -3.91 -0.44 -3.42
C ALA A 200 -3.27 0.86 -3.91
N ARG A 201 -2.20 1.32 -3.25
CA ARG A 201 -1.45 2.52 -3.65
C ARG A 201 -0.88 2.40 -5.06
N LYS A 202 -0.30 1.24 -5.42
CA LYS A 202 0.25 1.01 -6.77
C LYS A 202 -0.85 1.01 -7.83
N VAL A 203 -1.98 0.35 -7.57
CA VAL A 203 -3.13 0.32 -8.48
C VAL A 203 -3.68 1.73 -8.73
N LEU A 204 -3.90 2.51 -7.66
CA LEU A 204 -4.37 3.89 -7.76
C LEU A 204 -3.36 4.77 -8.51
N SER A 205 -2.06 4.65 -8.21
CA SER A 205 -1.00 5.43 -8.86
C SER A 205 -0.86 5.10 -10.36
N ASN A 206 -0.97 3.82 -10.73
CA ASN A 206 -0.93 3.34 -12.12
C ASN A 206 -2.07 3.94 -12.96
N ALA A 207 -3.23 4.16 -12.34
CA ALA A 207 -4.38 4.81 -12.95
C ALA A 207 -4.35 6.36 -12.83
N GLY A 208 -3.32 6.93 -12.19
CA GLY A 208 -3.22 8.37 -11.98
C GLY A 208 -4.26 8.90 -11.00
N PHE A 209 -4.70 8.08 -10.05
CA PHE A 209 -5.75 8.38 -9.08
C PHE A 209 -7.07 8.80 -9.76
N ALA A 210 -7.43 8.08 -10.83
CA ALA A 210 -8.67 8.26 -11.57
C ALA A 210 -9.33 6.91 -11.84
N CYS A 211 -10.66 6.90 -11.96
CA CYS A 211 -11.38 5.72 -12.42
C CYS A 211 -10.94 5.38 -13.85
N VAL A 212 -10.46 4.17 -14.08
CA VAL A 212 -10.00 3.72 -15.40
C VAL A 212 -11.14 3.62 -16.43
N PHE A 213 -12.40 3.54 -15.97
CA PHE A 213 -13.59 3.38 -16.79
C PHE A 213 -14.29 4.69 -17.17
N CYS A 214 -14.13 5.77 -16.41
CA CYS A 214 -14.80 7.05 -16.69
C CYS A 214 -13.92 8.28 -16.49
N GLY A 215 -12.73 8.13 -15.90
CA GLY A 215 -11.82 9.23 -15.62
C GLY A 215 -12.17 10.05 -14.37
N LEU A 216 -13.17 9.64 -13.57
CA LEU A 216 -13.50 10.30 -12.31
C LEU A 216 -12.26 10.40 -11.42
N SER A 217 -11.86 11.63 -11.08
CA SER A 217 -10.76 11.92 -10.19
C SER A 217 -11.08 13.19 -9.40
N PHE A 218 -10.72 13.19 -8.12
CA PHE A 218 -10.88 14.33 -7.24
C PHE A 218 -9.56 15.10 -7.03
N LYS A 219 -8.47 14.63 -7.64
CA LYS A 219 -7.13 15.20 -7.50
C LYS A 219 -7.08 16.68 -7.90
N ALA A 220 -7.76 17.05 -8.99
CA ALA A 220 -7.82 18.44 -9.47
C ALA A 220 -8.50 19.41 -8.47
N MET A 221 -9.29 18.89 -7.53
CA MET A 221 -9.96 19.67 -6.48
C MET A 221 -9.21 19.64 -5.14
N GLY A 222 -8.00 19.04 -5.09
CA GLY A 222 -7.23 18.90 -3.85
C GLY A 222 -7.86 17.95 -2.83
N LEU A 223 -8.77 17.07 -3.27
CA LEU A 223 -9.44 16.09 -2.42
C LEU A 223 -8.85 14.69 -2.63
N PRO A 224 -8.74 13.87 -1.57
CA PRO A 224 -8.25 12.50 -1.67
C PRO A 224 -9.09 11.67 -2.64
N SER A 225 -8.54 11.37 -3.81
CA SER A 225 -9.25 10.58 -4.84
C SER A 225 -9.54 9.16 -4.39
N ALA A 226 -8.74 8.62 -3.46
CA ALA A 226 -8.90 7.27 -2.93
C ALA A 226 -10.23 7.06 -2.17
N ARG A 227 -10.93 8.12 -1.71
CA ARG A 227 -12.27 7.99 -1.11
C ARG A 227 -13.37 7.61 -2.10
N MET A 228 -13.15 7.90 -3.37
CA MET A 228 -14.13 7.71 -4.45
C MET A 228 -13.64 6.68 -5.47
N LEU A 229 -12.59 5.94 -5.13
CA LEU A 229 -11.99 4.91 -5.95
C LEU A 229 -11.77 3.66 -5.09
N VAL A 230 -11.93 2.51 -5.71
CA VAL A 230 -11.63 1.20 -5.16
C VAL A 230 -10.42 0.68 -5.93
N ALA A 231 -9.44 0.13 -5.22
CA ALA A 231 -8.37 -0.65 -5.83
C ALA A 231 -8.85 -2.10 -5.98
N SER A 232 -9.64 -2.34 -7.02
CA SER A 232 -10.35 -3.60 -7.23
C SER A 232 -9.45 -4.68 -7.81
N HIS A 233 -9.58 -5.93 -7.34
CA HIS A 233 -8.87 -7.07 -7.94
C HIS A 233 -9.61 -7.57 -9.18
N ILE A 234 -8.91 -7.71 -10.30
CA ILE A 234 -9.49 -8.27 -11.54
C ILE A 234 -9.84 -9.73 -11.38
N LYS A 235 -8.88 -10.52 -10.90
CA LYS A 235 -9.12 -11.87 -10.39
C LYS A 235 -9.40 -11.74 -8.89
N PRO A 236 -10.63 -11.99 -8.43
CA PRO A 236 -11.03 -11.74 -7.05
C PRO A 236 -10.09 -12.34 -6.01
N TRP A 237 -10.00 -11.67 -4.85
CA TRP A 237 -9.14 -12.06 -3.73
C TRP A 237 -9.21 -13.55 -3.37
N LYS A 238 -10.44 -14.08 -3.29
CA LYS A 238 -10.74 -15.46 -2.91
C LYS A 238 -10.22 -16.48 -3.93
N ASN A 239 -10.11 -16.11 -5.20
CA ASN A 239 -9.60 -16.97 -6.27
C ASN A 239 -8.11 -16.74 -6.56
N SER A 240 -7.51 -15.72 -5.96
CA SER A 240 -6.12 -15.34 -6.16
C SER A 240 -5.18 -16.08 -5.20
N ILE A 241 -4.04 -16.56 -5.69
CA ILE A 241 -2.95 -17.05 -4.84
C ILE A 241 -2.17 -15.88 -4.22
N GLY A 242 -1.36 -16.14 -3.19
CA GLY A 242 -0.63 -15.09 -2.45
C GLY A 242 0.17 -14.12 -3.32
N SER A 243 0.83 -14.59 -4.39
CA SER A 243 1.55 -13.68 -5.30
C SER A 243 0.64 -12.85 -6.21
N GLU A 244 -0.57 -13.30 -6.49
CA GLU A 244 -1.55 -12.56 -7.31
C GLU A 244 -2.30 -11.50 -6.49
N ARG A 245 -2.47 -11.74 -5.18
CA ARG A 245 -3.10 -10.82 -4.22
C ARG A 245 -2.34 -9.52 -4.00
N ILE A 246 -1.03 -9.54 -4.25
CA ILE A 246 -0.13 -8.39 -4.10
C ILE A 246 0.41 -7.88 -5.44
N ASP A 247 0.01 -8.46 -6.56
CA ASP A 247 0.44 -8.06 -7.90
C ASP A 247 -0.41 -6.86 -8.37
N PRO A 248 0.17 -5.66 -8.56
CA PRO A 248 -0.59 -4.50 -9.03
C PRO A 248 -1.21 -4.69 -10.42
N LEU A 249 -0.68 -5.62 -11.23
CA LEU A 249 -1.26 -5.95 -12.53
C LEU A 249 -2.59 -6.72 -12.41
N ASN A 250 -2.90 -7.24 -11.22
CA ASN A 250 -4.21 -7.80 -10.88
C ASN A 250 -5.20 -6.73 -10.39
N GLY A 251 -4.90 -5.45 -10.54
CA GLY A 251 -5.73 -4.38 -9.98
C GLY A 251 -6.25 -3.38 -11.01
N LEU A 252 -7.40 -2.78 -10.71
CA LEU A 252 -7.99 -1.64 -11.41
C LEU A 252 -8.42 -0.58 -10.40
N ALA A 253 -8.14 0.69 -10.69
CA ALA A 253 -8.74 1.80 -9.94
C ALA A 253 -10.11 2.13 -10.55
N ALA A 254 -11.20 1.81 -9.86
CA ALA A 254 -12.56 2.03 -10.35
C ALA A 254 -13.39 2.83 -9.35
N CYS A 255 -14.29 3.70 -9.81
CA CYS A 255 -15.26 4.31 -8.90
C CYS A 255 -16.29 3.25 -8.44
N PRO A 256 -16.99 3.45 -7.30
CA PRO A 256 -17.87 2.43 -6.74
C PRO A 256 -18.89 1.83 -7.72
N THR A 257 -19.43 2.63 -8.63
CA THR A 257 -20.39 2.17 -9.65
C THR A 257 -19.76 1.24 -10.68
N HIS A 258 -18.57 1.59 -11.20
CA HIS A 258 -17.88 0.77 -12.19
C HIS A 258 -17.19 -0.45 -11.59
N ASP A 259 -16.69 -0.31 -10.36
CA ASP A 259 -16.19 -1.43 -9.56
C ASP A 259 -17.28 -2.49 -9.37
N ALA A 260 -18.46 -2.10 -8.87
CA ALA A 260 -19.59 -3.02 -8.69
C ALA A 260 -20.04 -3.68 -10.01
N ALA A 261 -20.02 -2.94 -11.13
CA ALA A 261 -20.37 -3.49 -12.43
C ALA A 261 -19.31 -4.46 -12.98
N PHE A 262 -18.03 -4.20 -12.71
CA PHE A 262 -16.92 -5.08 -13.09
C PHE A 262 -16.97 -6.37 -12.28
N ASP A 263 -17.11 -6.27 -10.95
CA ASP A 263 -17.24 -7.43 -10.04
C ASP A 263 -18.48 -8.29 -10.35
N ALA A 264 -19.59 -7.65 -10.78
CA ALA A 264 -20.79 -8.34 -11.23
C ALA A 264 -20.68 -8.91 -12.67
N PHE A 265 -19.49 -8.82 -13.28
CA PHE A 265 -19.19 -9.26 -14.64
C PHE A 265 -20.05 -8.60 -15.74
N LEU A 266 -20.65 -7.43 -15.47
CA LEU A 266 -21.46 -6.68 -16.42
C LEU A 266 -20.61 -5.90 -17.43
N ILE A 267 -19.38 -5.54 -17.02
CA ILE A 267 -18.36 -4.94 -17.87
C ILE A 267 -17.07 -5.75 -17.80
N THR A 268 -16.30 -5.79 -18.88
CA THR A 268 -15.01 -6.47 -18.93
C THR A 268 -14.08 -5.80 -19.93
N VAL A 269 -12.82 -6.25 -20.03
CA VAL A 269 -11.77 -5.57 -20.80
C VAL A 269 -11.04 -6.56 -21.71
N LEU A 270 -10.98 -6.24 -23.01
CA LEU A 270 -10.31 -7.02 -24.04
C LEU A 270 -8.77 -6.84 -24.00
N PRO A 271 -7.99 -7.70 -24.69
CA PRO A 271 -6.52 -7.62 -24.70
C PRO A 271 -5.95 -6.31 -25.25
N ASP A 272 -6.70 -5.62 -26.11
CA ASP A 272 -6.37 -4.29 -26.64
C ASP A 272 -6.80 -3.15 -25.68
N LEU A 273 -7.27 -3.49 -24.48
CA LEU A 273 -7.81 -2.62 -23.44
C LEU A 273 -9.16 -2.00 -23.75
N SER A 274 -9.82 -2.44 -24.82
CA SER A 274 -11.19 -2.04 -25.11
C SER A 274 -12.15 -2.50 -24.02
N VAL A 275 -12.98 -1.58 -23.54
CA VAL A 275 -14.03 -1.86 -22.54
C VAL A 275 -15.26 -2.39 -23.28
N VAL A 276 -15.76 -3.53 -22.83
CA VAL A 276 -16.96 -4.16 -23.40
C VAL A 276 -17.98 -4.43 -22.30
N VAL A 277 -19.25 -4.30 -22.67
CA VAL A 277 -20.39 -4.59 -21.79
C VAL A 277 -21.05 -5.91 -22.21
N THR A 278 -21.67 -6.61 -21.26
CA THR A 278 -22.45 -7.82 -21.57
C THR A 278 -23.68 -7.50 -22.42
N ARG A 279 -24.28 -8.53 -23.02
CA ARG A 279 -25.49 -8.36 -23.84
C ARG A 279 -26.66 -7.86 -23.00
N GLU A 280 -26.74 -8.30 -21.76
CA GLU A 280 -27.73 -7.95 -20.75
C GLU A 280 -27.63 -6.46 -20.42
N LEU A 281 -26.42 -5.98 -20.07
CA LEU A 281 -26.19 -4.57 -19.79
C LEU A 281 -26.44 -3.71 -21.04
N LYS A 282 -26.05 -4.17 -22.23
CA LYS A 282 -26.31 -3.47 -23.49
C LYS A 282 -27.80 -3.25 -23.74
N LYS A 283 -28.66 -4.25 -23.45
CA LYS A 283 -30.11 -4.11 -23.57
C LYS A 283 -30.65 -3.12 -22.54
N ALA A 284 -30.15 -3.17 -21.30
CA ALA A 284 -30.58 -2.30 -20.23
C ALA A 284 -30.22 -0.82 -20.52
N ILE A 285 -29.02 -0.56 -21.05
CA ILE A 285 -28.59 0.77 -21.51
C ILE A 285 -29.58 1.37 -22.53
N ALA A 286 -30.10 0.57 -23.46
CA ALA A 286 -31.01 1.05 -24.50
C ALA A 286 -32.43 1.34 -23.99
N GLY A 287 -32.81 0.80 -22.83
CA GLY A 287 -34.16 0.89 -22.28
C GLY A 287 -34.31 1.78 -21.05
N ASP A 288 -33.20 2.22 -20.45
CA ASP A 288 -33.20 2.95 -19.18
C ASP A 288 -32.16 4.08 -19.17
N ALA A 289 -32.62 5.32 -19.05
CA ALA A 289 -31.79 6.52 -19.09
C ALA A 289 -30.82 6.65 -17.90
N ALA A 290 -31.15 6.06 -16.73
CA ALA A 290 -30.24 6.06 -15.59
C ALA A 290 -29.10 5.06 -15.80
N ILE A 291 -29.38 3.90 -16.40
CA ILE A 291 -28.35 2.93 -16.79
C ILE A 291 -27.48 3.51 -17.91
N GLU A 292 -28.09 4.13 -18.92
CA GLU A 292 -27.38 4.80 -20.01
C GLU A 292 -26.41 5.88 -19.50
N ARG A 293 -26.82 6.68 -18.52
CA ARG A 293 -25.95 7.71 -17.93
C ARG A 293 -24.65 7.15 -17.34
N ASN A 294 -24.72 5.97 -16.71
CA ASN A 294 -23.58 5.38 -16.00
C ASN A 294 -22.74 4.42 -16.86
N PHE A 295 -23.38 3.75 -17.82
CA PHE A 295 -22.77 2.66 -18.60
C PHE A 295 -22.86 2.84 -20.12
N GLY A 296 -23.45 3.94 -20.59
CA GLY A 296 -23.46 4.34 -21.99
C GLY A 296 -22.17 5.06 -22.41
N GLN A 297 -22.23 5.79 -23.53
CA GLN A 297 -21.02 6.39 -24.14
C GLN A 297 -20.38 7.50 -23.29
N GLU A 298 -21.18 8.22 -22.49
CA GLU A 298 -20.69 9.27 -21.58
C GLU A 298 -20.18 8.69 -20.26
N GLY A 299 -20.74 7.55 -19.83
CA GLY A 299 -20.43 6.92 -18.54
C GLY A 299 -19.26 5.93 -18.60
N LEU A 300 -18.97 5.35 -19.78
CA LEU A 300 -17.87 4.43 -20.00
C LEU A 300 -16.99 4.87 -21.17
N VAL A 301 -15.68 4.90 -20.93
CA VAL A 301 -14.68 5.03 -21.99
C VAL A 301 -14.66 3.79 -22.88
N ARG A 302 -14.30 3.97 -24.15
CA ARG A 302 -14.15 2.86 -25.10
C ARG A 302 -12.93 1.98 -24.82
N SER A 303 -11.89 2.55 -24.20
CA SER A 303 -10.66 1.86 -23.84
C SER A 303 -10.21 2.35 -22.46
N LEU A 304 -9.70 1.43 -21.62
CA LEU A 304 -9.24 1.76 -20.28
C LEU A 304 -8.29 2.96 -20.28
N ARG A 305 -8.50 3.88 -19.33
CA ARG A 305 -7.59 5.01 -19.08
C ARG A 305 -6.43 4.53 -18.21
N ILE A 306 -5.29 4.25 -18.82
CA ILE A 306 -4.04 3.92 -18.12
C ILE A 306 -2.95 4.92 -18.48
N ARG A 307 -2.03 5.19 -17.55
CA ARG A 307 -0.97 6.20 -17.76
C ARG A 307 0.10 5.75 -18.76
N ALA A 308 0.39 4.46 -18.79
CA ALA A 308 1.37 3.84 -19.68
C ALA A 308 1.04 2.36 -19.87
N ARG A 309 1.42 1.78 -21.01
CA ARG A 309 1.00 0.41 -21.39
C ARG A 309 1.64 -0.66 -20.52
N GLU A 310 2.83 -0.41 -20.00
CA GLU A 310 3.54 -1.26 -19.03
C GLU A 310 2.85 -1.33 -17.66
N LEU A 311 1.95 -0.38 -17.37
CA LEU A 311 1.13 -0.36 -16.15
C LEU A 311 -0.26 -0.95 -16.40
N ALA A 312 -0.53 -1.44 -17.61
CA ALA A 312 -1.79 -2.06 -17.97
C ALA A 312 -2.01 -3.35 -17.14
N PRO A 313 -3.28 -3.71 -16.88
CA PRO A 313 -3.55 -4.94 -16.17
C PRO A 313 -3.04 -6.17 -16.91
N GLY A 314 -2.65 -7.18 -16.14
CA GLY A 314 -2.05 -8.40 -16.66
C GLY A 314 -3.07 -9.21 -17.47
N GLU A 315 -2.69 -9.60 -18.69
CA GLU A 315 -3.57 -10.35 -19.59
C GLU A 315 -4.09 -11.66 -18.97
N ARG A 316 -3.31 -12.30 -18.09
CA ARG A 316 -3.76 -13.50 -17.34
C ARG A 316 -5.00 -13.23 -16.47
N TYR A 317 -5.08 -12.04 -15.86
CA TYR A 317 -6.19 -11.66 -14.99
C TYR A 317 -7.40 -11.24 -15.82
N LEU A 318 -7.19 -10.42 -16.85
CA LEU A 318 -8.24 -10.02 -17.78
C LEU A 318 -8.85 -11.23 -18.50
N SER A 319 -8.03 -12.20 -18.90
CA SER A 319 -8.48 -13.47 -19.49
C SER A 319 -9.32 -14.29 -18.52
N TRP A 320 -8.93 -14.36 -17.25
CA TRP A 320 -9.74 -15.00 -16.20
C TRP A 320 -11.10 -14.33 -16.07
N HIS A 321 -11.12 -13.00 -15.95
CA HIS A 321 -12.35 -12.23 -15.79
C HIS A 321 -13.28 -12.36 -17.00
N ARG A 322 -12.75 -12.16 -18.22
CA ARG A 322 -13.50 -12.28 -19.48
C ARG A 322 -14.14 -13.65 -19.68
N LYS A 323 -13.48 -14.74 -19.26
CA LYS A 323 -14.06 -16.09 -19.38
C LYS A 323 -15.39 -16.21 -18.66
N ILE A 324 -15.53 -15.53 -17.52
CA ILE A 324 -16.75 -15.50 -16.72
C ILE A 324 -17.73 -14.47 -17.31
N SER A 325 -17.27 -13.28 -17.69
CA SER A 325 -18.15 -12.24 -18.25
C SER A 325 -18.75 -12.59 -19.61
N LEU A 326 -18.02 -13.33 -20.46
CA LEU A 326 -18.40 -13.61 -21.86
C LEU A 326 -18.76 -15.08 -22.10
N GLY A 327 -18.64 -15.94 -21.09
CA GLY A 327 -18.89 -17.38 -21.15
C GLY A 327 -19.82 -17.85 -20.03
N ARG A 328 -20.97 -18.41 -20.45
CA ARG A 328 -22.03 -19.18 -19.75
C ARG A 328 -21.79 -19.59 -18.28
N GLU A 329 -22.86 -19.47 -17.48
CA GLU A 329 -23.15 -20.21 -16.23
C GLU A 329 -21.96 -21.02 -15.71
N VAL A 330 -21.19 -20.44 -14.79
CA VAL A 330 -20.27 -21.23 -13.99
C VAL A 330 -21.13 -22.01 -13.00
N ALA A 331 -21.19 -23.33 -13.19
CA ALA A 331 -21.80 -24.30 -12.29
C ALA A 331 -21.25 -24.18 -10.86
#